data_AF-A0A1Z5II28-F1
#
_entry.id   AF-A0A1Z5II28-F1
#
_cell.length_a   1.000
_cell.length_b   1.000
_cell.length_c   1.000
_cell.angle_alpha   90.00
_cell.angle_beta   90.00
_cell.angle_gamma   90.00
#
_symmetry.space_group_name_H-M   'P 1'
#
loop_
_entity.id
_entity.type
_entity.pdbx_description
1 polymer ?
#
loop_
_entity_poly.entity_id
_entity_poly.type
_entity_poly.pdbx_seq_one_letter_code
_entity_poly.pdbx_strand_id
1 'polypeptide(L)'
;MAKYFCVTLSIRKGNIQGLDSLRESLKNALMNNEAIYIYRGVQSKKVYIGQTKHFLTRNKEHFSGNEKKFNKANFNKVIVLFSAYFNGSALDDVENQLITFFTADNPGTQKQSVQFNSDDVINLTNGNSITEYRGRERISTEVVLPFWENELFPNGWVNTPTIEKLRTQELVKYSPIKSLTKQQNDLIDEVIDNQNQNLRA
;
A
#
# COMPACT_ATOMS: atom_id res chain seq x y z
N MET A 1 -10.42 3.99 16.44
CA MET A 1 -10.49 2.61 15.89
C MET A 1 -9.63 2.59 14.63
N ALA A 2 -8.71 1.63 14.48
CA ALA A 2 -7.84 1.57 13.30
C ALA A 2 -8.69 1.45 12.03
N LYS A 3 -8.37 2.27 11.01
CA LYS A 3 -9.12 2.33 9.75
C LYS A 3 -8.56 1.41 8.68
N TYR A 4 -7.43 0.78 8.99
CA TYR A 4 -6.83 -0.29 8.22
C TYR A 4 -6.53 -1.49 9.13
N PHE A 5 -6.32 -2.63 8.49
CA PHE A 5 -5.79 -3.83 9.10
C PHE A 5 -4.90 -4.52 8.07
N CYS A 6 -3.78 -5.09 8.49
CA CYS A 6 -2.93 -5.89 7.61
C CYS A 6 -2.53 -7.22 8.24
N VAL A 7 -2.24 -8.20 7.40
CA VAL A 7 -1.70 -9.50 7.81
C VAL A 7 -0.50 -9.87 6.95
N THR A 8 0.56 -10.36 7.59
CA THR A 8 1.69 -10.98 6.88
C THR A 8 1.52 -12.49 6.87
N LEU A 9 1.59 -13.09 5.68
CA LEU A 9 1.44 -14.51 5.44
C LEU A 9 2.71 -15.08 4.80
N SER A 10 3.06 -16.31 5.16
CA SER A 10 4.16 -17.06 4.52
C SER A 10 3.65 -17.88 3.36
N ILE A 11 4.40 -17.94 2.27
CA ILE A 11 4.03 -18.67 1.05
C ILE A 11 5.07 -19.71 0.73
N ARG A 12 4.61 -20.91 0.37
CA ARG A 12 5.45 -21.99 -0.13
C ARG A 12 4.84 -22.59 -1.37
N LYS A 13 5.53 -22.44 -2.51
CA LYS A 13 5.06 -22.91 -3.83
C LYS A 13 3.61 -22.48 -4.12
N GLY A 14 3.30 -21.21 -3.86
CA GLY A 14 1.96 -20.64 -4.04
C GLY A 14 0.92 -20.93 -2.96
N ASN A 15 1.24 -21.80 -2.00
CA ASN A 15 0.32 -22.12 -0.90
C ASN A 15 0.59 -21.22 0.32
N ILE A 16 -0.47 -20.58 0.82
CA ILE A 16 -0.45 -19.83 2.07
C ILE A 16 -0.29 -20.81 3.22
N GLN A 17 0.77 -20.66 3.99
CA GLN A 17 1.06 -21.53 5.14
C GLN A 17 0.13 -21.18 6.30
N GLY A 18 -0.45 -22.20 6.94
CA GLY A 18 -1.32 -22.01 8.12
C GLY A 18 -2.68 -21.37 7.81
N LEU A 19 -3.13 -21.40 6.54
CA LEU A 19 -4.41 -20.81 6.12
C LEU A 19 -5.59 -21.35 6.96
N ASP A 20 -5.63 -22.66 7.20
CA ASP A 20 -6.71 -23.32 7.96
C ASP A 20 -6.73 -22.91 9.44
N SER A 21 -5.58 -22.49 9.97
CA SER A 21 -5.43 -22.05 11.37
C SER A 21 -5.74 -20.56 11.57
N LEU A 22 -6.02 -19.81 10.49
CA LEU A 22 -6.42 -18.41 10.60
C LEU A 22 -7.82 -18.29 11.23
N ARG A 23 -8.06 -17.17 11.92
CA ARG A 23 -9.40 -16.83 12.41
C ARG A 23 -10.38 -16.74 11.24
N GLU A 24 -11.62 -17.19 11.43
CA GLU A 24 -12.65 -17.18 10.39
C GLU A 24 -12.91 -15.77 9.83
N SER A 25 -12.88 -14.73 10.68
CA SER A 25 -13.01 -13.34 10.22
C SER A 25 -11.91 -12.92 9.25
N LEU A 26 -10.67 -13.39 9.46
CA LEU A 26 -9.55 -13.11 8.58
C LEU A 26 -9.64 -13.91 7.29
N LYS A 27 -10.02 -15.20 7.36
CA LYS A 27 -10.29 -15.99 6.15
C LYS A 27 -11.37 -15.33 5.29
N ASN A 28 -12.45 -14.86 5.92
CA ASN A 28 -13.53 -14.16 5.26
C ASN A 28 -13.05 -12.86 4.60
N ALA A 29 -12.21 -12.07 5.28
CA ALA A 29 -11.61 -10.87 4.68
C ALA A 29 -10.74 -11.21 3.46
N LEU A 30 -9.88 -12.24 3.55
CA LEU A 30 -9.04 -12.70 2.44
C LEU A 30 -9.85 -13.25 1.25
N MET A 31 -11.05 -13.77 1.51
CA MET A 31 -11.94 -14.28 0.47
C MET A 31 -12.76 -13.19 -0.20
N ASN A 32 -13.25 -12.20 0.55
CA ASN A 32 -14.37 -11.37 0.10
C ASN A 32 -14.10 -9.87 0.09
N ASN A 33 -13.00 -9.40 0.67
CA ASN A 33 -12.75 -7.97 0.80
C ASN A 33 -11.75 -7.46 -0.25
N GLU A 34 -11.97 -6.20 -0.63
CA GLU A 34 -11.01 -5.39 -1.36
C GLU A 34 -9.71 -5.21 -0.57
N ALA A 35 -8.59 -5.48 -1.23
CA ALA A 35 -7.29 -5.52 -0.61
C ALA A 35 -6.18 -5.07 -1.55
N ILE A 36 -5.15 -4.46 -0.95
CA ILE A 36 -3.84 -4.28 -1.56
C ILE A 36 -2.93 -5.37 -0.99
N TYR A 37 -2.09 -5.98 -1.81
CA TYR A 37 -1.13 -6.97 -1.35
C TYR A 37 0.25 -6.72 -1.93
N ILE A 38 1.27 -7.07 -1.14
CA ILE A 38 2.67 -6.91 -1.50
C ILE A 38 3.36 -8.26 -1.27
N TYR A 39 3.74 -8.94 -2.36
CA TYR A 39 4.60 -10.12 -2.29
C TYR A 39 6.06 -9.71 -2.19
N ARG A 40 6.85 -10.48 -1.44
CA ARG A 40 8.30 -10.33 -1.34
C ARG A 40 9.00 -11.67 -1.43
N GLY A 41 10.04 -11.72 -2.25
CA GLY A 41 11.00 -12.81 -2.28
C GLY A 41 12.21 -12.40 -1.47
N VAL A 42 12.33 -12.88 -0.24
CA VAL A 42 13.41 -12.44 0.68
C VAL A 42 14.80 -12.65 0.07
N GLN A 43 15.03 -13.78 -0.61
CA GLN A 43 16.31 -14.08 -1.25
C GLN A 43 16.51 -13.32 -2.58
N SER A 44 15.47 -13.25 -3.42
CA SER A 44 15.54 -12.60 -4.73
C SER A 44 15.51 -11.07 -4.65
N LYS A 45 15.16 -10.52 -3.47
CA LYS A 45 14.88 -9.10 -3.22
C LYS A 45 13.83 -8.50 -4.16
N LYS A 46 13.00 -9.34 -4.79
CA LYS A 46 11.91 -8.90 -5.66
C LYS A 46 10.66 -8.62 -4.84
N VAL A 47 9.93 -7.62 -5.27
CA VAL A 47 8.65 -7.18 -4.70
C VAL A 47 7.61 -7.17 -5.81
N TYR A 48 6.39 -7.60 -5.51
CA TYR A 48 5.23 -7.39 -6.37
C TYR A 48 4.13 -6.71 -5.59
N ILE A 49 3.53 -5.67 -6.18
CA ILE A 49 2.40 -4.93 -5.58
C ILE A 49 1.20 -5.11 -6.50
N GLY A 50 0.04 -5.37 -5.91
CA GLY A 50 -1.22 -5.51 -6.66
C GLY A 50 -2.46 -5.30 -5.80
N GLN A 51 -3.60 -5.16 -6.46
CA GLN A 51 -4.93 -5.07 -5.84
C GLN A 51 -5.83 -6.26 -6.20
N THR A 52 -6.87 -6.49 -5.41
CA THR A 52 -7.89 -7.52 -5.67
C THR A 52 -9.14 -7.36 -4.79
N LYS A 53 -10.26 -7.98 -5.20
CA LYS A 53 -11.46 -8.18 -4.36
C LYS A 53 -11.49 -9.54 -3.65
N HIS A 54 -10.67 -10.49 -4.11
CA HIS A 54 -10.67 -11.88 -3.68
C HIS A 54 -9.24 -12.41 -3.60
N PHE A 55 -8.53 -12.07 -2.52
CA PHE A 55 -7.10 -12.36 -2.40
C PHE A 55 -6.76 -13.84 -2.53
N LEU A 56 -7.53 -14.75 -1.93
CA LEU A 56 -7.25 -16.19 -2.04
C LEU A 56 -7.34 -16.70 -3.48
N THR A 57 -8.30 -16.20 -4.27
CA THR A 57 -8.44 -16.54 -5.68
C THR A 57 -7.28 -15.96 -6.49
N ARG A 58 -6.98 -14.67 -6.29
CA ARG A 58 -5.88 -13.99 -7.00
C ARG A 58 -4.52 -14.63 -6.71
N ASN A 59 -4.26 -15.05 -5.47
CA ASN A 59 -3.07 -15.81 -5.11
C ASN A 59 -2.97 -17.12 -5.93
N LYS A 60 -4.06 -17.90 -6.04
CA LYS A 60 -4.05 -19.12 -6.86
C LYS A 60 -3.75 -18.83 -8.33
N GLU A 61 -4.32 -17.76 -8.87
CA GLU A 61 -4.08 -17.34 -10.25
C GLU A 61 -2.61 -16.96 -10.50
N HIS A 62 -2.01 -16.16 -9.62
CA HIS A 62 -0.59 -15.79 -9.73
C HIS A 62 0.34 -17.01 -9.79
N PHE A 63 0.05 -18.02 -8.96
CA PHE A 63 0.86 -19.24 -8.86
C PHE A 63 0.37 -20.40 -9.75
N SER A 64 -0.60 -20.15 -10.65
CA SER A 64 -1.10 -21.14 -11.62
C SER A 64 -0.07 -21.55 -12.68
N GLY A 65 1.05 -20.81 -12.79
CA GLY A 65 2.08 -21.01 -13.79
C GLY A 65 1.98 -20.07 -15.00
N ASN A 66 0.85 -19.39 -15.17
CA ASN A 66 0.61 -18.48 -16.30
C ASN A 66 1.39 -17.16 -16.18
N GLU A 67 1.62 -16.69 -14.96
CA GLU A 67 2.37 -15.45 -14.71
C GLU A 67 3.87 -15.71 -14.56
N LYS A 68 4.62 -15.58 -15.67
CA LYS A 68 6.09 -15.80 -15.71
C LYS A 68 6.88 -15.06 -14.61
N LYS A 69 6.36 -13.91 -14.19
CA LYS A 69 6.98 -13.06 -13.15
C LYS A 69 6.95 -13.72 -11.77
N PHE A 70 5.84 -14.38 -11.41
CA PHE A 70 5.71 -15.15 -10.16
C PHE A 70 6.56 -16.42 -10.17
N ASN A 71 6.68 -17.09 -11.32
CA ASN A 71 7.50 -18.30 -11.45
C ASN A 71 9.00 -18.04 -11.21
N LYS A 72 9.49 -16.83 -11.50
CA LYS A 72 10.93 -16.46 -11.41
C LYS A 72 11.28 -15.62 -10.18
N ALA A 73 10.28 -15.17 -9.43
CA ALA A 73 10.50 -14.23 -8.34
C ALA A 73 10.73 -14.90 -6.98
N ASN A 74 10.40 -16.19 -6.83
CA ASN A 74 10.54 -16.94 -5.57
C ASN A 74 9.93 -16.20 -4.38
N PHE A 75 8.71 -15.65 -4.56
CA PHE A 75 7.97 -15.00 -3.49
C PHE A 75 7.68 -15.99 -2.36
N ASN A 76 8.03 -15.61 -1.13
CA ASN A 76 7.89 -16.44 0.06
C ASN A 76 7.19 -15.74 1.22
N LYS A 77 6.92 -14.44 1.09
CA LYS A 77 6.08 -13.66 2.00
C LYS A 77 5.10 -12.80 1.21
N VAL A 78 3.95 -12.53 1.80
CA VAL A 78 2.99 -11.53 1.34
C VAL A 78 2.44 -10.77 2.53
N ILE A 79 2.30 -9.46 2.40
CA ILE A 79 1.50 -8.64 3.32
C ILE A 79 0.24 -8.22 2.60
N VAL A 80 -0.92 -8.40 3.24
CA VAL A 80 -2.23 -8.05 2.69
C VAL A 80 -2.81 -6.96 3.56
N LEU A 81 -3.11 -5.82 2.96
CA LEU A 81 -3.68 -4.63 3.56
C LEU A 81 -5.17 -4.54 3.21
N PHE A 82 -5.98 -4.28 4.21
CA PHE A 82 -7.41 -3.99 4.10
C PHE A 82 -7.69 -2.62 4.72
N SER A 83 -8.70 -1.92 4.22
CA SER A 83 -9.14 -0.65 4.79
C SER A 83 -10.65 -0.49 4.63
N ALA A 84 -11.27 0.18 5.60
CA ALA A 84 -12.67 0.60 5.48
C ALA A 84 -12.89 1.66 4.38
N TYR A 85 -11.82 2.24 3.84
CA TYR A 85 -11.86 3.24 2.77
C TYR A 85 -11.65 2.66 1.38
N PHE A 86 -11.31 1.37 1.26
CA PHE A 86 -11.11 0.76 -0.04
C PHE A 86 -12.42 0.67 -0.83
N ASN A 87 -12.32 1.14 -2.06
CA ASN A 87 -13.26 1.10 -3.17
C ASN A 87 -12.40 1.09 -4.45
N GLY A 88 -12.98 0.85 -5.63
CA GLY A 88 -12.23 0.76 -6.88
C GLY A 88 -11.20 1.89 -7.09
N SER A 89 -11.64 3.15 -7.03
CA SER A 89 -10.75 4.31 -7.23
C SER A 89 -9.71 4.48 -6.12
N ALA A 90 -10.07 4.13 -4.88
CA ALA A 90 -9.14 4.16 -3.75
C ALA A 90 -8.05 3.10 -3.87
N LEU A 91 -8.39 1.90 -4.35
CA LEU A 91 -7.41 0.83 -4.55
C LEU A 91 -6.39 1.21 -5.63
N ASP A 92 -6.85 1.74 -6.78
CA ASP A 92 -5.97 2.16 -7.87
C ASP A 92 -4.95 3.23 -7.42
N ASP A 93 -5.41 4.23 -6.66
CA ASP A 93 -4.54 5.30 -6.15
C ASP A 93 -3.55 4.77 -5.10
N VAL A 94 -3.97 3.87 -4.21
CA VAL A 94 -3.08 3.27 -3.20
C VAL A 94 -2.03 2.37 -3.83
N GLU A 95 -2.41 1.53 -4.81
CA GLU A 95 -1.47 0.69 -5.56
C GLU A 95 -0.39 1.56 -6.23
N ASN A 96 -0.80 2.59 -6.96
CA ASN A 96 0.10 3.51 -7.65
C ASN A 96 1.03 4.27 -6.69
N GLN A 97 0.52 4.73 -5.54
CA GLN A 97 1.34 5.38 -4.52
C GLN A 97 2.40 4.42 -3.95
N LEU A 98 2.01 3.19 -3.60
CA LEU A 98 2.94 2.20 -3.07
C LEU A 98 4.00 1.79 -4.10
N ILE A 99 3.62 1.57 -5.37
CA ILE A 99 4.59 1.32 -6.44
C ILE A 99 5.60 2.47 -6.55
N THR A 100 5.12 3.71 -6.49
CA THR A 100 5.98 4.90 -6.52
C THR A 100 6.95 4.93 -5.36
N PHE A 101 6.47 4.72 -4.13
CA PHE A 101 7.31 4.76 -2.93
C PHE A 101 8.31 3.61 -2.85
N PHE A 102 7.91 2.38 -3.19
CA PHE A 102 8.82 1.24 -3.26
C PHE A 102 9.91 1.42 -4.31
N THR A 103 9.57 2.05 -5.44
CA THR A 103 10.56 2.38 -6.48
C THR A 103 11.54 3.43 -5.99
N ALA A 104 11.06 4.48 -5.31
CA ALA A 104 11.91 5.53 -4.75
C ALA A 104 12.81 5.03 -3.60
N ASP A 105 12.33 4.08 -2.78
CA ASP A 105 13.09 3.45 -1.70
C ASP A 105 14.23 2.54 -2.20
N ASN A 106 14.20 2.16 -3.48
CA ASN A 106 15.14 1.21 -4.08
C ASN A 106 15.81 1.77 -5.35
N PRO A 107 16.45 2.96 -5.31
CA PRO A 107 16.90 3.69 -6.51
C PRO A 107 18.04 2.98 -7.26
N GLY A 108 18.81 2.12 -6.57
CA GLY A 108 19.95 1.38 -7.13
C GLY A 108 19.63 0.00 -7.70
N THR A 109 18.46 -0.57 -7.40
CA THR A 109 17.99 -1.78 -8.09
C THR A 109 17.18 -1.31 -9.27
N GLN A 110 17.71 -1.57 -10.48
CA GLN A 110 17.01 -1.34 -11.75
C GLN A 110 15.53 -1.74 -11.64
N LYS A 111 14.66 -1.06 -12.41
CA LYS A 111 13.18 -1.25 -12.60
C LYS A 111 12.64 -2.71 -12.64
N GLN A 112 13.49 -3.73 -12.54
CA GLN A 112 13.23 -5.16 -12.51
C GLN A 112 12.90 -5.73 -11.12
N SER A 113 13.19 -5.04 -10.02
CA SER A 113 12.95 -5.54 -8.65
C SER A 113 11.51 -5.37 -8.18
N VAL A 114 10.86 -4.26 -8.56
CA VAL A 114 9.44 -3.98 -8.27
C VAL A 114 8.61 -4.34 -9.50
N GLN A 115 7.74 -5.33 -9.36
CA GLN A 115 6.85 -5.82 -10.41
C GLN A 115 5.39 -5.48 -10.07
N PHE A 116 4.57 -5.23 -11.09
CA PHE A 116 3.14 -4.95 -10.94
C PHE A 116 2.40 -5.49 -12.18
N ASN A 117 1.06 -5.41 -12.23
CA ASN A 117 0.33 -5.69 -13.47
C ASN A 117 0.42 -4.48 -14.40
N SER A 118 1.06 -4.64 -15.57
CA SER A 118 1.22 -3.56 -16.55
C SER A 118 -0.01 -3.37 -17.45
N ASP A 119 -0.91 -4.35 -17.49
CA ASP A 119 -1.99 -4.39 -18.49
C ASP A 119 -3.03 -3.26 -18.26
N ASP A 120 -3.09 -2.73 -17.04
CA ASP A 120 -3.92 -1.58 -16.67
C ASP A 120 -3.11 -0.32 -16.34
N VAL A 121 -1.76 -0.39 -16.34
CA VAL A 121 -0.91 0.77 -16.01
C VAL A 121 -0.66 1.60 -17.26
N ILE A 122 -1.69 2.36 -17.61
CA ILE A 122 -1.59 3.49 -18.52
C ILE A 122 -0.86 4.61 -17.77
N ASN A 123 0.47 4.53 -17.65
CA ASN A 123 1.28 5.73 -17.40
C ASN A 123 1.46 6.47 -18.74
N LEU A 124 0.34 6.95 -19.30
CA LEU A 124 0.27 7.85 -20.46
C LEU A 124 -0.50 9.11 -20.07
N THR A 125 0.08 9.94 -19.20
CA THR A 125 -0.12 11.40 -19.25
C THR A 125 1.10 12.05 -18.56
N ASN A 126 2.08 12.58 -19.29
CA ASN A 126 2.11 13.98 -19.72
C ASN A 126 0.86 14.83 -19.37
N GLY A 127 0.42 14.82 -18.11
CA GLY A 127 -0.76 15.57 -17.71
C GLY A 127 -1.27 15.15 -16.35
N ASN A 128 -1.06 16.03 -15.38
CA ASN A 128 -1.75 16.06 -14.10
C ASN A 128 -3.25 15.78 -14.26
N SER A 129 -3.69 14.58 -13.92
CA SER A 129 -5.07 14.37 -13.45
C SER A 129 -5.02 13.53 -12.19
N ILE A 130 -4.52 14.17 -11.12
CA ILE A 130 -4.79 13.73 -9.76
C ILE A 130 -6.30 13.72 -9.64
N THR A 131 -6.91 12.55 -9.70
CA THR A 131 -8.35 12.43 -9.48
C THR A 131 -8.53 12.64 -7.98
N GLU A 132 -8.82 13.88 -7.57
CA GLU A 132 -9.26 14.17 -6.21
C GLU A 132 -10.60 13.45 -5.99
N TYR A 133 -10.55 12.28 -5.34
CA TYR A 133 -11.75 11.58 -4.93
C TYR A 133 -11.97 11.75 -3.42
N ARG A 134 -13.24 11.72 -3.02
CA ARG A 134 -13.65 11.90 -1.63
C ARG A 134 -12.96 10.85 -0.75
N GLY A 135 -12.16 11.31 0.22
CA GLY A 135 -11.47 10.43 1.16
C GLY A 135 -10.01 10.11 0.80
N ARG A 136 -9.48 10.61 -0.33
CA ARG A 136 -8.07 10.44 -0.72
C ARG A 136 -7.09 10.89 0.36
N GLU A 137 -7.33 12.05 0.97
CA GLU A 137 -6.52 12.57 2.08
C GLU A 137 -6.54 11.60 3.27
N ARG A 138 -7.73 11.11 3.67
CA ARG A 138 -7.89 10.15 4.77
C ARG A 138 -7.21 8.82 4.47
N ILE A 139 -7.24 8.34 3.24
CA ILE A 139 -6.52 7.13 2.85
C ILE A 139 -5.01 7.36 2.97
N SER A 140 -4.52 8.51 2.52
CA SER A 140 -3.11 8.83 2.65
C SER A 140 -2.68 8.88 4.11
N THR A 141 -3.39 9.62 4.96
CA THR A 141 -2.99 9.88 6.35
C THR A 141 -3.35 8.75 7.32
N GLU A 142 -4.47 8.06 7.12
CA GLU A 142 -4.98 7.03 8.04
C GLU A 142 -4.70 5.61 7.57
N VAL A 143 -4.22 5.40 6.34
CA VAL A 143 -3.90 4.08 5.78
C VAL A 143 -2.47 4.01 5.25
N VAL A 144 -2.12 4.80 4.23
CA VAL A 144 -0.83 4.65 3.51
C VAL A 144 0.36 5.04 4.38
N LEU A 145 0.33 6.23 5.00
CA LEU A 145 1.37 6.68 5.93
C LEU A 145 1.58 5.69 7.08
N PRO A 146 0.56 5.32 7.89
CA PRO A 146 0.78 4.41 9.01
C PRO A 146 1.15 2.99 8.55
N PHE A 147 0.62 2.52 7.42
CA PHE A 147 1.05 1.23 6.85
C PHE A 147 2.54 1.25 6.48
N TRP A 148 3.04 2.34 5.90
CA TRP A 148 4.46 2.48 5.58
C TRP A 148 5.32 2.51 6.87
N GLU A 149 5.00 3.42 7.78
CA GLU A 149 5.86 3.76 8.91
C GLU A 149 5.77 2.75 10.06
N ASN A 150 4.60 2.14 10.27
CA ASN A 150 4.35 1.23 11.40
C ASN A 150 4.40 -0.25 10.99
N GLU A 151 4.12 -0.59 9.73
CA GLU A 151 4.07 -1.98 9.28
C GLU A 151 5.23 -2.32 8.35
N LEU A 152 5.44 -1.56 7.27
CA LEU A 152 6.43 -1.91 6.27
C LEU A 152 7.86 -1.68 6.77
N PHE A 153 8.16 -0.50 7.30
CA PHE A 153 9.52 -0.16 7.73
C PHE A 153 9.99 -1.00 8.94
N PRO A 154 9.24 -1.12 10.05
CA PRO A 154 9.70 -1.86 11.23
C PRO A 154 9.85 -3.36 10.95
N ASN A 155 9.07 -3.91 10.01
CA ASN A 155 9.17 -5.31 9.58
C ASN A 155 10.17 -5.49 8.41
N GLY A 156 10.94 -4.46 8.06
CA GLY A 156 12.03 -4.50 7.10
C GLY A 156 11.61 -4.73 5.64
N TRP A 157 10.37 -4.39 5.27
CA TRP A 157 9.88 -4.44 3.88
C TRP A 157 10.46 -3.31 3.02
N VAL A 158 10.79 -2.18 3.65
CA VAL A 158 11.35 -0.98 3.04
C VAL A 158 12.55 -0.50 3.88
N ASN A 159 13.42 0.32 3.31
CA ASN A 159 14.63 0.81 3.97
C ASN A 159 14.45 2.22 4.56
N THR A 160 13.57 3.02 3.98
CA THR A 160 13.34 4.41 4.38
C THR A 160 12.19 4.49 5.38
N PRO A 161 12.41 5.08 6.57
CA PRO A 161 11.42 5.05 7.65
C PRO A 161 10.17 5.87 7.37
N THR A 162 10.27 6.95 6.61
CA THR A 162 9.15 7.88 6.37
C THR A 162 9.04 8.21 4.90
N ILE A 163 7.81 8.42 4.43
CA ILE A 163 7.55 8.82 3.04
C ILE A 163 8.14 10.21 2.76
N GLU A 164 8.16 11.11 3.75
CA GLU A 164 8.78 12.43 3.61
C GLU A 164 10.28 12.38 3.28
N LYS A 165 11.02 11.40 3.81
CA LYS A 165 12.43 11.21 3.43
C LYS A 165 12.57 10.78 1.97
N LEU A 166 11.64 9.96 1.46
CA LEU A 166 11.61 9.62 0.03
C LEU A 166 11.33 10.83 -0.86
N ARG A 167 10.59 11.84 -0.39
CA ARG A 167 10.32 13.11 -1.11
C ARG A 167 11.51 14.00 -1.29
N THR A 168 12.42 13.98 -0.33
CA THR A 168 13.68 14.71 -0.45
C THR A 168 14.64 14.08 -1.48
N GLN A 169 14.42 12.80 -1.82
CA GLN A 169 15.11 12.10 -2.90
C GLN A 169 14.30 12.30 -4.19
N GLU A 170 14.94 12.77 -5.28
CA GLU A 170 14.31 13.45 -6.43
C GLU A 170 13.08 12.80 -7.11
N LEU A 171 12.79 11.52 -6.85
CA LEU A 171 11.72 10.75 -7.50
C LEU A 171 10.31 10.93 -6.90
N VAL A 172 10.14 11.47 -5.69
CA VAL A 172 8.80 11.64 -5.07
C VAL A 172 8.31 13.10 -5.08
N LYS A 173 9.01 13.99 -5.79
CA LYS A 173 8.57 15.39 -6.00
C LYS A 173 7.21 15.51 -6.69
N TYR A 174 6.68 14.43 -7.27
CA TYR A 174 5.46 14.42 -8.07
C TYR A 174 4.31 13.55 -7.52
N SER A 175 4.47 12.92 -6.34
CA SER A 175 3.36 12.19 -5.71
C SER A 175 2.53 13.13 -4.82
N PRO A 176 1.20 13.24 -5.01
CA PRO A 176 0.37 14.18 -4.27
C PRO A 176 -0.10 13.54 -2.97
N ILE A 177 0.83 13.33 -2.05
CA ILE A 177 0.54 13.35 -0.62
C ILE A 177 0.82 14.78 -0.20
N LYS A 178 -0.20 15.59 0.06
CA LYS A 178 0.02 16.80 0.85
C LYS A 178 0.32 16.30 2.26
N SER A 179 1.59 16.30 2.63
CA SER A 179 1.91 16.38 4.05
C SER A 179 1.25 17.68 4.49
N LEU A 180 0.33 17.63 5.44
CA LEU A 180 -0.12 18.85 6.10
C LEU A 180 1.16 19.51 6.58
N THR A 181 1.55 20.60 5.93
CA THR A 181 2.70 21.38 6.37
C THR A 181 2.43 21.75 7.81
N LYS A 182 3.47 21.89 8.64
CA LYS A 182 3.33 22.22 10.06
C LYS A 182 2.32 23.37 10.30
N GLN A 183 2.33 24.37 9.40
CA GLN A 183 1.38 25.48 9.35
C GLN A 183 -0.11 25.07 9.19
N GLN A 184 -0.42 24.01 8.46
CA GLN A 184 -1.80 23.50 8.31
C GLN A 184 -2.25 22.68 9.52
N ASN A 185 -1.33 21.99 10.21
CA ASN A 185 -1.64 21.37 11.50
C ASN A 185 -1.89 22.43 12.58
N ASP A 186 -1.05 23.48 12.62
CA ASP A 186 -1.22 24.60 13.54
C ASP A 186 -2.58 25.31 13.32
N LEU A 187 -3.03 25.45 12.07
CA LEU A 187 -4.35 26.00 11.72
C LEU A 187 -5.51 25.07 12.13
N ILE A 188 -5.34 23.75 12.06
CA ILE A 188 -6.35 22.79 12.51
C ILE A 188 -6.47 22.82 14.04
N ASP A 189 -5.33 22.85 14.74
CA ASP A 189 -5.29 22.97 16.20
C ASP A 189 -5.93 24.29 16.67
N GLU A 190 -5.68 25.40 15.96
CA GLU A 190 -6.28 26.71 16.25
C GLU A 190 -7.80 26.74 16.01
N VAL A 191 -8.31 26.02 15.02
CA VAL A 191 -9.77 25.89 14.77
C VAL A 191 -10.43 25.02 15.84
N ILE A 192 -9.78 23.94 16.29
CA ILE A 192 -10.29 23.06 17.34
C ILE A 192 -10.31 23.81 18.69
N ASP A 193 -9.29 24.58 19.02
CA ASP A 193 -9.25 25.38 20.25
C ASP A 193 -10.30 26.50 20.26
N ASN A 194 -10.53 27.17 19.12
CA ASN A 194 -11.55 28.21 19.00
C ASN A 194 -13.00 27.66 19.08
N GLN A 195 -13.24 26.42 18.65
CA GLN A 195 -14.55 25.78 18.84
C GLN A 195 -14.80 25.39 20.30
N ASN A 196 -13.76 24.99 21.04
CA ASN A 196 -13.87 24.66 22.46
C ASN A 196 -14.07 25.90 23.36
N GLN A 197 -13.60 27.08 22.94
CA GLN A 197 -13.86 28.33 23.67
C GLN A 197 -15.29 28.85 23.45
N ASN A 198 -15.87 28.68 22.26
CA ASN A 198 -17.24 29.12 21.98
C ASN A 198 -18.34 28.22 22.60
N LEU A 199 -18.00 27.03 23.09
CA LEU A 199 -18.92 26.13 23.80
C LEU A 199 -18.90 26.32 25.33
N ARG A 200 -18.12 27.28 25.84
CA ARG A 200 -18.00 27.61 27.27
C ARG A 200 -18.44 29.03 27.63
N ALA A 201 -19.11 29.73 26.71
CA ALA A 201 -19.75 31.02 26.95
C ALA A 201 -21.26 30.85 27.20
#